data_AF-A0A9J6FNG3-F1
#
_entry.id   AF-A0A9J6FNG3-F1
#
_cell.length_a   1.000
_cell.length_b   1.000
_cell.length_c   1.000
_cell.angle_alpha   90.00
_cell.angle_beta   90.00
_cell.angle_gamma   90.00
#
_symmetry.space_group_name_H-M   'P 1'
#
loop_
_entity.id
_entity.type
_entity.pdbx_description
1 polymer ?
#
loop_
_entity_poly.entity_id
_entity_poly.type
_entity_poly.pdbx_seq_one_letter_code
_entity_poly.pdbx_strand_id
1 'polypeptide(L)'
;MVEQLEKEFIADINEGADGTDSRCGVIGELGCSWPLHGEYKRSPSNSNARPFDFEKRVLQAAASAQESTGAPAIIHPGRDPKAPSEIARLFSEAGGKDEAHGHVTPGK
;
A
#
# COMPACT_ATOMS: atom_id res chain seq x y z
N MET A 1 1.59 13.50 -4.59
CA MET A 1 0.67 12.38 -4.31
C MET A 1 1.33 11.35 -3.41
N VAL A 2 2.41 10.67 -3.83
CA VAL A 2 3.08 9.64 -2.99
C VAL A 2 3.46 10.19 -1.60
N GLU A 3 4.23 11.27 -1.54
CA GLU A 3 4.63 11.91 -0.27
C GLU A 3 3.44 12.40 0.58
N GLN A 4 2.31 12.74 -0.06
CA GLN A 4 1.13 13.18 0.67
C GLN A 4 0.44 11.98 1.34
N LEU A 5 0.26 10.89 0.60
CA LEU A 5 -0.31 9.64 1.13
C LEU A 5 0.58 9.04 2.21
N GLU A 6 1.90 9.08 2.02
CA GLU A 6 2.87 8.64 3.02
C GLU A 6 2.69 9.40 4.34
N LYS A 7 2.62 10.74 4.28
CA LYS A 7 2.41 11.57 5.48
C LYS A 7 1.09 11.26 6.16
N GLU A 8 0.03 11.04 5.38
CA GLU A 8 -1.29 10.67 5.89
C GLU A 8 -1.24 9.31 6.62
N PHE A 9 -0.64 8.28 6.00
CA PHE A 9 -0.44 6.98 6.65
C PHE A 9 0.39 7.09 7.93
N ILE A 10 1.48 7.85 7.92
CA ILE A 10 2.34 8.03 9.10
C ILE A 10 1.57 8.73 10.23
N ALA A 11 0.80 9.77 9.90
CA ALA A 11 -0.01 10.50 10.88
C ALA A 11 -1.11 9.62 11.48
N ASP A 12 -1.83 8.86 10.66
CA ASP A 12 -2.87 7.94 11.13
C ASP A 12 -2.32 6.87 12.07
N ILE A 13 -1.10 6.38 11.83
CA ILE A 13 -0.42 5.41 12.70
C ILE A 13 0.09 6.05 14.00
N ASN A 14 0.72 7.23 13.93
CA ASN A 14 1.46 7.79 15.07
C ASN A 14 0.64 8.77 15.92
N GLU A 15 -0.31 9.48 15.31
CA GLU A 15 -1.00 10.62 15.88
C GLU A 15 -2.48 10.30 16.11
N GLY A 16 -3.15 9.74 15.10
CA GLY A 16 -4.57 9.38 15.12
C GLY A 16 -5.27 9.78 13.82
N ALA A 17 -6.35 9.07 13.47
CA ALA A 17 -7.06 9.26 12.21
C ALA A 17 -8.33 10.11 12.37
N ASP A 18 -8.76 10.77 11.28
CA ASP A 18 -10.04 11.48 11.16
C ASP A 18 -10.33 12.52 12.26
N GLY A 19 -9.28 13.18 12.76
CA GLY A 19 -9.39 14.18 13.84
C GLY A 19 -9.65 13.59 15.23
N THR A 20 -9.47 12.27 15.39
CA THR A 20 -9.50 11.57 16.67
C THR A 20 -8.07 11.28 17.15
N ASP A 21 -7.94 10.77 18.38
CA ASP A 21 -6.70 10.22 18.93
C ASP A 21 -6.57 8.69 18.69
N SER A 22 -7.52 8.09 17.96
CA SER A 22 -7.51 6.67 17.64
C SER A 22 -6.52 6.38 16.52
N ARG A 23 -5.52 5.57 16.82
CA ARG A 23 -4.42 5.24 15.91
C ARG A 23 -4.68 3.97 15.12
N CYS A 24 -4.30 4.00 13.84
CA CYS A 24 -4.30 2.82 13.01
C CYS A 24 -3.22 1.82 13.49
N GLY A 25 -3.54 0.53 13.42
CA GLY A 25 -2.58 -0.54 13.75
C GLY A 25 -1.86 -1.14 12.53
N VAL A 26 -2.36 -0.84 11.33
CA VAL A 26 -1.89 -1.41 10.05
C VAL A 26 -2.03 -0.36 8.94
N ILE A 27 -1.23 -0.50 7.88
CA ILE A 27 -1.38 0.27 6.63
C ILE A 27 -2.22 -0.57 5.67
N GLY A 28 -3.53 -0.30 5.57
CA GLY A 28 -4.41 -1.03 4.66
C GLY A 28 -5.90 -0.98 5.01
N GLU A 29 -6.75 -1.69 4.27
CA GLU A 29 -6.43 -2.62 3.17
C GLU A 29 -6.17 -1.91 1.83
N LEU A 30 -5.00 -2.17 1.21
CA LEU A 30 -4.60 -1.57 -0.06
C LEU A 30 -5.17 -2.36 -1.25
N GLY A 31 -6.24 -1.84 -1.85
CA GLY A 31 -6.86 -2.45 -3.04
C GLY A 31 -6.00 -2.35 -4.29
N CYS A 32 -5.58 -3.48 -4.85
CA CYS A 32 -4.85 -3.56 -6.12
C CYS A 32 -5.69 -4.26 -7.19
N SER A 33 -5.85 -3.61 -8.34
CA SER A 33 -6.49 -4.17 -9.51
C SER A 33 -5.55 -5.10 -10.28
N TRP A 34 -6.08 -5.77 -11.30
CA TRP A 34 -5.27 -6.53 -12.24
C TRP A 34 -5.55 -6.11 -13.69
N PRO A 35 -4.50 -5.83 -14.50
CA PRO A 35 -3.13 -5.58 -14.06
C PRO A 35 -3.04 -4.30 -13.21
N LEU A 36 -2.04 -4.19 -12.33
CA LEU A 36 -1.93 -3.06 -11.39
C LEU A 36 -1.72 -1.71 -12.09
N HIS A 37 -1.15 -1.77 -13.29
CA HIS A 37 -0.97 -0.68 -14.24
C HIS A 37 -1.87 -0.92 -15.46
N GLY A 38 -3.12 -1.31 -15.25
CA GLY A 38 -4.11 -1.55 -16.31
C GLY A 38 -5.16 -0.46 -16.36
N GLU A 39 -5.81 -0.31 -17.51
CA GLU A 39 -7.18 0.20 -17.48
C GLU A 39 -8.01 -0.78 -16.67
N TYR A 40 -8.43 -0.36 -15.47
CA TYR A 40 -9.45 -1.07 -14.74
C TYR A 40 -10.75 -0.98 -15.54
N LYS A 41 -11.02 -1.99 -16.38
CA LYS A 41 -12.27 -2.11 -17.14
C LYS A 41 -13.42 -2.40 -16.20
N ARG A 42 -13.91 -1.38 -15.50
CA ARG A 42 -15.22 -1.45 -14.84
C ARG A 42 -16.31 -1.32 -15.90
N SER A 43 -17.47 -1.88 -15.56
CA SER A 43 -18.75 -1.73 -16.28
C SER A 43 -18.84 -0.41 -17.05
N PRO A 44 -19.36 -0.39 -18.30
CA PRO A 44 -19.47 0.81 -19.14
C PRO A 44 -20.31 1.96 -18.53
N SER A 45 -20.88 1.78 -17.33
CA SER A 45 -21.68 2.75 -16.59
C SER A 45 -20.91 3.60 -15.57
N ASN A 46 -19.58 3.49 -15.44
CA ASN A 46 -18.79 4.26 -14.46
C ASN A 46 -17.70 5.08 -15.18
N SER A 47 -17.85 6.41 -15.16
CA SER A 47 -16.96 7.38 -15.81
C SER A 47 -15.68 7.73 -15.05
N ASN A 48 -15.46 7.16 -13.86
CA ASN A 48 -14.31 7.52 -13.02
C ASN A 48 -13.13 6.60 -13.32
N ALA A 49 -12.52 6.77 -14.50
CA ALA A 49 -11.24 6.14 -14.81
C ALA A 49 -10.19 6.61 -13.79
N ARG A 50 -9.61 5.67 -13.03
CA ARG A 50 -8.46 5.98 -12.18
C ARG A 50 -7.25 6.27 -13.08
N PRO A 51 -6.38 7.23 -12.72
CA PRO A 51 -5.08 7.35 -13.37
C PRO A 51 -4.37 6.00 -13.36
N PHE A 52 -3.78 5.62 -14.49
CA PHE A 52 -3.13 4.34 -14.76
C PHE A 52 -2.12 3.90 -13.67
N ASP A 53 -1.57 4.84 -12.91
CA ASP A 53 -0.56 4.60 -11.87
C ASP A 53 -1.05 4.83 -10.42
N PHE A 54 -2.35 5.03 -10.18
CA PHE A 54 -2.84 5.40 -8.83
C PHE A 54 -2.50 4.33 -7.79
N GLU A 55 -2.83 3.06 -8.08
CA GLU A 55 -2.59 1.94 -7.15
C GLU A 55 -1.10 1.71 -6.91
N LYS A 56 -0.27 1.91 -7.96
CA LYS A 56 1.19 1.87 -7.84
C LYS A 56 1.72 2.95 -6.89
N ARG A 57 1.21 4.18 -6.99
CA ARG A 57 1.60 5.29 -6.11
C ARG A 57 1.17 5.05 -4.66
N VAL A 58 0.01 4.42 -4.46
CA VAL A 58 -0.44 4.00 -3.12
C VAL A 58 0.50 2.93 -2.54
N LEU A 59 0.87 1.91 -3.31
CA LEU A 59 1.85 0.90 -2.87
C LEU A 59 3.20 1.51 -2.50
N GLN A 60 3.68 2.49 -3.28
CA GLN A 60 4.94 3.19 -2.99
C GLN A 60 4.86 3.98 -1.67
N ALA A 61 3.77 4.71 -1.45
CA ALA A 61 3.56 5.44 -0.21
C ALA A 61 3.47 4.51 1.00
N ALA A 62 2.75 3.38 0.85
CA ALA A 62 2.61 2.39 1.91
C ALA A 62 3.92 1.69 2.27
N ALA A 63 4.78 1.40 1.29
CA ALA A 63 6.10 0.83 1.53
C ALA A 63 6.97 1.78 2.36
N SER A 64 7.02 3.07 1.99
CA SER A 64 7.77 4.08 2.75
C SER A 64 7.21 4.29 4.16
N ALA A 65 5.88 4.31 4.30
CA ALA A 65 5.22 4.41 5.59
C ALA A 65 5.47 3.17 6.46
N GLN A 66 5.48 1.96 5.89
CA GLN A 66 5.81 0.72 6.61
C GLN A 66 7.23 0.81 7.17
N GLU A 67 8.20 1.26 6.38
CA GLU A 67 9.57 1.43 6.85
C GLU A 67 9.67 2.49 7.96
N SER A 68 8.97 3.60 7.82
CA SER A 68 9.03 4.72 8.78
C SER A 68 8.35 4.42 10.11
N THR A 69 7.30 3.60 10.11
CA THR A 69 6.45 3.35 11.28
C THR A 69 6.65 1.98 11.91
N GLY A 70 7.14 1.01 11.15
CA GLY A 70 7.14 -0.40 11.54
C GLY A 70 5.75 -1.05 11.54
N ALA A 71 4.70 -0.35 11.12
CA ALA A 71 3.35 -0.91 11.03
C ALA A 71 3.24 -1.88 9.84
N PRO A 72 2.58 -3.04 9.98
CA PRO A 72 2.42 -3.99 8.89
C PRO A 72 1.49 -3.43 7.80
N ALA A 73 1.75 -3.81 6.55
CA ALA A 73 0.89 -3.47 5.41
C ALA A 73 -0.01 -4.66 5.03
N ILE A 74 -1.29 -4.39 4.73
CA ILE A 74 -2.25 -5.39 4.22
C ILE A 74 -2.67 -4.99 2.81
N ILE A 75 -2.46 -5.88 1.85
CA ILE A 75 -2.72 -5.62 0.43
C ILE A 75 -3.74 -6.62 -0.12
N HIS A 76 -4.81 -6.10 -0.73
CA HIS A 76 -5.81 -6.91 -1.42
C HIS A 76 -5.41 -7.12 -2.89
N PRO A 77 -5.09 -8.35 -3.33
CA PRO A 77 -4.78 -8.59 -4.72
C PRO A 77 -6.04 -8.66 -5.59
N GLY A 78 -5.89 -8.30 -6.86
CA GLY A 78 -6.85 -8.65 -7.89
C GLY A 78 -7.00 -10.16 -8.03
N ARG A 79 -8.09 -10.62 -8.66
CA ARG A 79 -8.44 -12.06 -8.75
C ARG A 79 -7.51 -12.89 -9.64
N ASP A 80 -6.66 -12.26 -10.43
CA ASP A 80 -5.73 -12.98 -11.30
C ASP A 80 -4.63 -13.63 -10.45
N PRO A 81 -4.29 -14.92 -10.68
CA PRO A 81 -3.25 -15.63 -9.92
C PRO A 81 -1.87 -14.95 -9.93
N LYS A 82 -1.59 -14.07 -10.91
CA LYS A 82 -0.33 -13.34 -11.01
C LYS A 82 -0.29 -12.07 -10.17
N ALA A 83 -1.46 -11.55 -9.75
CA ALA A 83 -1.55 -10.28 -9.03
C ALA A 83 -0.71 -10.26 -7.74
N PRO A 84 -0.72 -11.29 -6.86
CA PRO A 84 0.11 -11.28 -5.65
C PRO A 84 1.60 -11.12 -5.93
N SER A 85 2.13 -11.79 -6.97
CA SER A 85 3.55 -11.72 -7.32
C SER A 85 3.98 -10.36 -7.89
N GLU A 86 3.13 -9.73 -8.71
CA GLU A 86 3.37 -8.38 -9.21
C GLU A 86 3.35 -7.35 -8.08
N ILE A 87 2.35 -7.45 -7.19
CA ILE A 87 2.19 -6.59 -6.02
C ILE A 87 3.40 -6.71 -5.10
N ALA A 88 3.79 -7.93 -4.73
CA ALA A 88 4.93 -8.16 -3.84
C ALA A 88 6.22 -7.58 -4.42
N ARG A 89 6.47 -7.78 -5.73
CA ARG A 89 7.61 -7.18 -6.43
C ARG A 89 7.57 -5.65 -6.37
N LEU A 90 6.45 -5.03 -6.73
CA LEU A 90 6.34 -3.56 -6.77
C LEU A 90 6.43 -2.93 -5.37
N PHE A 91 5.89 -3.59 -4.36
CA PHE A 91 5.98 -3.16 -2.96
C PHE A 91 7.43 -3.26 -2.46
N SER A 92 8.12 -4.36 -2.76
CA SER A 92 9.53 -4.56 -2.42
C SER A 92 10.46 -3.59 -3.17
N GLU A 93 10.23 -3.34 -4.47
CA GLU A 93 10.94 -2.33 -5.25
C GLU A 93 10.78 -0.91 -4.68
N ALA A 94 9.72 -0.66 -3.91
CA ALA A 94 9.48 0.59 -3.21
C ALA A 94 10.03 0.63 -1.77
N GLY A 95 10.75 -0.41 -1.33
CA GLY A 95 11.36 -0.52 0.01
C GLY A 95 10.51 -1.27 1.05
N GLY A 96 9.33 -1.76 0.65
CA GLY A 96 8.46 -2.53 1.52
C GLY A 96 9.08 -3.88 1.88
N LYS A 97 8.92 -4.28 3.15
CA LYS A 97 9.47 -5.51 3.71
C LYS A 97 8.37 -6.55 3.84
N ASP A 98 8.60 -7.73 3.28
CA ASP A 98 7.83 -8.92 3.56
C ASP A 98 8.45 -9.64 4.76
N GLU A 99 7.66 -9.89 5.82
CA GLU A 99 8.10 -10.62 7.01
C GLU A 99 8.58 -12.06 6.69
N ALA A 100 8.40 -12.53 5.45
CA ALA A 100 8.98 -13.77 4.94
C ALA A 100 10.51 -13.70 4.74
N HIS A 101 11.11 -12.50 4.74
CA HIS A 101 12.55 -12.29 4.77
C HIS A 101 12.99 -11.66 6.09
N GLY A 102 13.03 -12.54 7.10
CA GLY A 102 13.90 -12.45 8.29
C GLY A 102 14.13 -11.06 8.85
N HIS A 103 13.32 -10.68 9.83
CA HIS A 103 13.66 -9.63 10.78
C HIS A 103 14.99 -9.96 11.46
N VAL A 104 16.10 -9.44 10.94
CA VAL A 104 17.36 -9.36 11.68
C VAL A 104 17.20 -8.18 12.64
N THR A 105 16.86 -8.47 13.89
CA THR A 105 17.04 -7.49 14.96
C THR A 105 18.52 -7.05 14.96
N PRO A 106 18.84 -5.76 14.87
CA PRO A 106 20.19 -5.31 15.18
C PRO A 106 20.50 -5.76 16.61
N GLY A 107 21.62 -6.45 16.78
CA GLY A 107 22.01 -7.07 18.03
C GLY A 107 21.96 -6.11 19.21
N LYS A 108 21.46 -6.64 20.33
CA LYS A 108 21.84 -6.16 21.66
C LYS A 108 23.32 -6.45 21.91
#